data_AF-A0A1G4WKS8-F1
#
_entry.id   AF-A0A1G4WKS8-F1
#
_cell.length_a   1.000
_cell.length_b   1.000
_cell.length_c   1.000
_cell.angle_alpha   90.00
_cell.angle_beta   90.00
_cell.angle_gamma   90.00
#
_symmetry.space_group_name_H-M   'P 1'
#
loop_
_entity.id
_entity.type
_entity.pdbx_description
1 polymer ?
#
loop_
_entity_poly.entity_id
_entity_poly.type
_entity_poly.pdbx_seq_one_letter_code
_entity_poly.pdbx_strand_id
1 'polypeptide(L)'
;MTVQPTAECARCTVPTSAGQGVCAFCATYVPPTTVGQQLDVLVNRIDIIRADGNDILQGLPNDAPLFAVTDLVIALNHIKRAAVSLDKASDALEADAQAVRR
;
A
#
# COMPACT_ATOMS: atom_id res chain seq x y z
N MET A 1 -23.19 -45.47 -5.20
CA MET A 1 -22.45 -44.27 -4.77
C MET A 1 -21.68 -43.74 -5.97
N THR A 2 -22.20 -42.74 -6.66
CA THR A 2 -21.56 -42.15 -7.85
C THR A 2 -20.59 -41.07 -7.42
N VAL A 3 -19.29 -41.30 -7.64
CA VAL A 3 -18.24 -40.30 -7.44
C VAL A 3 -18.42 -39.19 -8.48
N GLN A 4 -18.74 -37.97 -8.05
CA GLN A 4 -18.79 -36.81 -8.95
C GLN A 4 -17.38 -36.49 -9.48
N PRO A 5 -17.24 -36.03 -10.74
CA PRO A 5 -15.97 -35.57 -11.27
C PRO A 5 -15.49 -34.37 -10.45
N THR A 6 -14.38 -34.54 -9.72
CA THR A 6 -13.75 -33.46 -8.96
C THR A 6 -13.00 -32.55 -9.92
N ALA A 7 -13.38 -31.27 -9.96
CA ALA A 7 -12.58 -30.24 -10.63
C ALA A 7 -11.49 -29.75 -9.66
N GLU A 8 -10.28 -29.46 -10.12
CA GLU A 8 -9.24 -28.90 -9.26
C GLU A 8 -9.45 -27.39 -9.05
N CYS A 9 -9.17 -26.91 -7.83
CA CYS A 9 -9.16 -25.48 -7.54
C CYS A 9 -8.06 -24.80 -8.36
N ALA A 10 -8.41 -23.75 -9.10
CA ALA A 10 -7.46 -22.99 -9.92
C ALA A 10 -6.35 -22.27 -9.13
N ARG A 11 -6.41 -22.23 -7.79
CA ARG A 11 -5.44 -21.51 -6.94
C ARG A 11 -4.56 -22.39 -6.06
N CYS A 12 -5.11 -23.48 -5.51
CA CYS A 12 -4.39 -24.32 -4.56
C CYS A 12 -4.48 -25.81 -4.88
N THR A 13 -4.95 -26.16 -6.09
CA THR A 13 -5.05 -27.52 -6.64
C THR A 13 -5.87 -28.53 -5.82
N VAL A 14 -6.48 -28.13 -4.70
CA VAL A 14 -7.36 -29.00 -3.94
C VAL A 14 -8.62 -29.36 -4.74
N PRO A 15 -9.18 -30.56 -4.55
CA PRO A 15 -10.44 -30.96 -5.20
C PRO A 15 -11.60 -30.02 -4.84
N THR A 16 -12.42 -29.69 -5.83
CA THR A 16 -13.62 -28.85 -5.71
C THR A 16 -14.80 -29.49 -6.43
N SER A 17 -16.00 -29.09 -6.01
CA SER A 17 -17.23 -29.46 -6.70
C SER A 17 -17.20 -28.94 -8.14
N ALA A 18 -17.66 -29.75 -9.09
CA ALA A 18 -17.74 -29.37 -10.50
C ALA A 18 -18.47 -28.03 -10.66
N GLY A 19 -17.82 -27.06 -11.32
CA GLY A 19 -18.38 -25.74 -11.62
C GLY A 19 -18.03 -24.61 -10.65
N GLN A 20 -17.35 -24.86 -9.52
CA GLN A 20 -16.99 -23.80 -8.57
C GLN A 20 -15.71 -23.02 -8.92
N GLY A 21 -14.79 -23.57 -9.72
CA GLY A 21 -13.54 -22.92 -10.16
C GLY A 21 -12.49 -22.64 -9.06
N VAL A 22 -12.93 -22.35 -7.84
CA VAL A 22 -12.12 -22.14 -6.63
C VAL A 22 -12.78 -22.82 -5.42
N CYS A 23 -11.97 -23.31 -4.48
CA CYS A 23 -12.48 -23.95 -3.26
C CYS A 23 -13.01 -22.90 -2.27
N ALA A 24 -13.83 -23.33 -1.30
CA ALA A 24 -14.42 -22.45 -0.29
C ALA A 24 -13.37 -21.62 0.48
N PHE A 25 -12.20 -22.21 0.79
CA PHE A 25 -11.10 -21.50 1.43
C PHE A 25 -10.52 -20.41 0.52
N CYS A 26 -10.16 -20.73 -0.72
CA CYS A 26 -9.60 -19.77 -1.66
C CYS A 26 -10.59 -18.66 -2.05
N ALA A 27 -11.90 -18.92 -1.96
CA ALA A 27 -12.93 -17.92 -2.20
C ALA A 27 -12.97 -16.84 -1.11
N THR A 28 -12.55 -17.16 0.12
CA THR A 28 -12.59 -16.24 1.27
C THR A 28 -11.21 -15.84 1.79
N TYR A 29 -10.13 -16.44 1.27
CA TYR A 29 -8.78 -16.15 1.72
C TYR A 29 -8.36 -14.73 1.34
N VAL A 30 -8.14 -13.90 2.36
CA VAL A 30 -7.51 -12.59 2.25
C VAL A 30 -6.08 -12.73 2.78
N PRO A 31 -5.04 -12.60 1.94
CA PRO A 31 -3.67 -12.66 2.43
C PRO A 31 -3.42 -11.52 3.42
N PRO A 32 -2.64 -11.75 4.48
CA PRO A 32 -2.28 -10.69 5.41
C PRO A 32 -1.47 -9.62 4.68
N THR A 33 -1.82 -8.36 4.90
CA THR A 33 -1.07 -7.22 4.36
C THR A 33 0.35 -7.21 4.93
N THR A 34 1.36 -7.12 4.06
CA THR A 34 2.75 -7.05 4.50
C THR A 34 3.06 -5.66 5.07
N VAL A 35 4.11 -5.54 5.88
CA VAL A 35 4.56 -4.22 6.38
C VAL A 35 4.98 -3.31 5.22
N GLY A 36 5.64 -3.85 4.18
CA GLY A 36 5.97 -3.10 2.96
C GLY A 36 4.72 -2.50 2.29
N GLN A 37 3.68 -3.31 2.07
CA GLN A 37 2.40 -2.81 1.55
C GLN A 37 1.75 -1.73 2.43
N GLN A 38 1.90 -1.81 3.75
CA GLN A 38 1.42 -0.75 4.66
C GLN A 38 2.23 0.54 4.52
N LEU A 39 3.54 0.43 4.31
CA LEU A 39 4.42 1.58 4.04
C LEU A 39 4.10 2.23 2.70
N ASP A 40 3.85 1.47 1.65
CA ASP A 40 3.47 2.01 0.34
C ASP A 40 2.16 2.81 0.43
N VAL A 41 1.16 2.28 1.15
CA VAL A 41 -0.09 2.99 1.42
C VAL A 41 0.16 4.28 2.20
N LEU A 42 1.08 4.27 3.15
CA LEU A 42 1.45 5.46 3.92
C LEU A 42 2.16 6.51 3.05
N VAL A 43 3.10 6.11 2.20
CA VAL A 43 3.80 7.00 1.25
C VAL A 43 2.80 7.66 0.31
N ASN A 44 1.85 6.89 -0.25
CA ASN A 44 0.80 7.44 -1.11
C ASN A 44 -0.07 8.49 -0.38
N ARG A 45 -0.40 8.27 0.91
CA ARG A 45 -1.13 9.27 1.71
C ARG A 45 -0.31 10.53 1.94
N ILE A 46 0.99 10.38 2.17
CA ILE A 46 1.91 11.52 2.30
C ILE A 46 1.93 12.35 1.01
N ASP A 47 1.94 11.71 -0.16
CA ASP A 47 1.93 12.42 -1.44
C ASP A 47 0.64 13.23 -1.65
N ILE A 48 -0.52 12.69 -1.24
CA ILE A 48 -1.79 13.42 -1.25
C ILE A 48 -1.71 14.65 -0.33
N ILE A 49 -1.28 14.47 0.93
CA ILE A 49 -1.14 15.57 1.90
C ILE A 49 -0.19 16.65 1.38
N ARG A 50 0.89 16.23 0.72
CA ARG A 50 1.86 17.15 0.13
C ARG A 50 1.25 17.92 -1.04
N ALA A 51 0.46 17.28 -1.90
CA ALA A 51 -0.25 17.96 -2.98
C ALA A 51 -1.21 19.02 -2.41
N ASP A 52 -2.09 18.62 -1.50
CA ASP A 52 -3.05 19.52 -0.84
C ASP A 52 -2.35 20.69 -0.14
N GLY A 53 -1.24 20.43 0.56
CA GLY A 53 -0.46 21.46 1.23
C GLY A 53 0.23 22.43 0.28
N ASN A 54 0.66 21.98 -0.91
CA ASN A 54 1.18 22.88 -1.94
C ASN A 54 0.08 23.77 -2.54
N ASP A 55 -1.11 23.23 -2.74
CA ASP A 55 -2.26 24.00 -3.23
C ASP A 55 -2.67 25.07 -2.21
N ILE A 56 -2.69 24.72 -0.92
CA ILE A 56 -2.94 25.68 0.17
C ILE A 56 -1.86 26.77 0.21
N LEU A 57 -0.58 26.39 0.10
CA LEU A 57 0.54 27.34 0.09
C LEU A 57 0.40 28.34 -1.06
N GLN A 58 -0.01 27.89 -2.25
CA GLN A 58 -0.24 28.74 -3.42
C GLN A 58 -1.47 29.65 -3.27
N GLY A 59 -2.46 29.23 -2.46
CA GLY A 59 -3.69 29.97 -2.19
C GLY A 59 -3.59 30.98 -1.04
N LEU A 60 -2.43 31.11 -0.38
CA LEU A 60 -2.27 32.05 0.73
C LEU A 60 -2.43 33.52 0.27
N PRO A 61 -3.07 34.37 1.08
CA PRO A 61 -3.21 35.79 0.74
C PRO A 61 -1.85 36.51 0.84
N ASN A 62 -1.72 37.64 0.15
CA ASN A 62 -0.47 38.40 0.08
C ASN A 62 -0.03 39.00 1.44
N ASP A 63 -0.94 39.08 2.41
CA ASP A 63 -0.69 39.56 3.77
C ASP A 63 -0.47 38.41 4.78
N ALA A 64 -0.33 37.16 4.30
CA ALA A 64 -0.03 36.02 5.14
C ALA A 64 1.27 36.25 5.97
N PRO A 65 1.27 35.95 7.28
CA PRO A 65 2.46 36.13 8.11
C PRO A 65 3.63 35.30 7.59
N LEU A 66 4.77 35.96 7.30
CA LEU A 66 5.94 35.31 6.68
C LEU A 66 6.44 34.08 7.45
N PHE A 67 6.38 34.11 8.79
CA PHE A 67 6.76 32.95 9.60
C PHE A 67 5.81 31.77 9.42
N ALA A 68 4.50 32.00 9.30
CA ALA A 68 3.54 30.94 9.03
C ALA A 68 3.75 30.30 7.65
N VAL A 69 4.05 31.13 6.63
CA VAL A 69 4.42 30.64 5.29
C VAL A 69 5.68 29.78 5.35
N THR A 70 6.69 30.26 6.09
CA THR A 70 7.97 29.56 6.27
C THR A 70 7.78 28.22 6.98
N ASP A 71 7.00 28.18 8.05
CA ASP A 71 6.68 26.96 8.79
C ASP A 71 5.97 25.93 7.91
N LEU A 72 5.03 26.38 7.07
CA LEU A 72 4.33 25.50 6.13
C LEU A 72 5.30 24.90 5.10
N VAL A 73 6.19 25.70 4.51
CA VAL A 73 7.21 25.22 3.56
C VAL A 73 8.16 24.21 4.24
N ILE A 74 8.58 24.49 5.46
CA ILE A 74 9.44 23.58 6.25
C ILE A 74 8.72 22.26 6.50
N ALA A 75 7.46 22.31 6.95
CA ALA A 75 6.65 21.12 7.21
C ALA A 75 6.49 20.27 5.94
N LEU A 76 6.14 20.87 4.80
CA LEU A 76 6.00 20.18 3.52
C LEU A 76 7.32 19.53 3.06
N ASN A 77 8.45 20.17 3.33
CA ASN A 77 9.76 19.60 3.02
C ASN A 77 10.10 18.40 3.92
N HIS A 78 9.78 18.47 5.22
CA HIS A 78 9.95 17.33 6.13
C HIS A 78 9.10 16.13 5.72
N ILE A 79 7.84 16.37 5.33
CA ILE A 79 6.93 15.35 4.83
C ILE A 79 7.48 14.70 3.56
N LYS A 80 7.98 15.48 2.60
CA LYS A 80 8.64 14.95 1.40
C LYS A 80 9.82 14.04 1.73
N ARG A 81 10.68 14.46 2.68
CA ARG A 81 11.83 13.65 3.11
C ARG A 81 11.40 12.38 3.83
N ALA A 82 10.34 12.44 4.62
CA ALA A 82 9.77 11.28 5.29
C ALA A 82 9.27 10.25 4.27
N ALA A 83 8.54 10.65 3.22
CA ALA A 83 8.12 9.76 2.14
C ALA A 83 9.30 9.01 1.51
N VAL A 84 10.38 9.71 1.14
CA VAL A 84 11.58 9.07 0.56
C VAL A 84 12.23 8.07 1.52
N SER A 85 12.24 8.37 2.82
CA SER A 85 12.80 7.44 3.81
C SER A 85 11.91 6.20 4.02
N LEU A 86 10.60 6.36 3.98
CA LEU A 86 9.63 5.26 4.12
C LEU A 86 9.64 4.36 2.89
N ASP A 87 9.73 4.93 1.69
CA ASP A 87 9.84 4.21 0.42
C ASP A 87 11.08 3.29 0.40
N LYS A 88 12.25 3.83 0.76
CA LYS A 88 13.48 3.04 0.93
C LYS A 88 13.37 1.94 1.97
N ALA A 89 12.64 2.19 3.05
CA ALA A 89 12.40 1.17 4.08
C ALA A 89 11.47 0.07 3.54
N SER A 90 10.46 0.42 2.74
CA SER A 90 9.60 -0.53 2.04
C SER A 90 10.42 -1.42 1.12
N ASP A 91 11.25 -0.83 0.24
CA ASP A 91 12.14 -1.54 -0.68
C ASP A 91 13.05 -2.54 0.06
N ALA A 92 13.64 -2.14 1.18
CA ALA A 92 14.53 -2.99 1.97
C ALA A 92 13.76 -4.20 2.58
N LEU A 93 12.56 -3.96 3.11
CA LEU A 93 11.71 -5.03 3.66
C LEU A 93 11.24 -6.01 2.57
N GLU A 94 10.93 -5.51 1.38
CA GLU A 94 10.57 -6.36 0.25
C GLU A 94 11.74 -7.22 -0.22
N ALA A 95 12.94 -6.63 -0.31
CA ALA A 95 14.16 -7.36 -0.67
C ALA A 95 14.47 -8.48 0.34
N ASP A 96 14.39 -8.19 1.64
CA ASP A 96 14.58 -9.18 2.70
C ASP A 96 13.53 -10.30 2.64
N ALA A 97 12.25 -9.95 2.41
CA ALA A 97 11.18 -10.94 2.27
C ALA A 97 11.38 -11.85 1.06
N GLN A 98 11.96 -11.36 -0.04
CA GLN A 98 12.32 -12.17 -1.21
C GLN A 98 13.53 -13.07 -0.92
N ALA A 99 14.52 -12.58 -0.17
CA ALA A 99 15.70 -13.36 0.19
C ALA A 99 15.34 -14.58 1.05
N VAL A 100 14.40 -14.43 2.00
CA VAL A 100 13.90 -15.54 2.83
C VAL A 100 13.13 -16.60 2.04
N ARG A 101 12.57 -16.25 0.88
CA ARG A 101 11.79 -17.18 0.04
C ARG A 101 12.62 -17.97 -0.99
N ARG A 102 13.91 -17.65 -1.14
CA ARG A 102 14.85 -18.40 -2.00
C ARG A 102 15.48 -19.55 -1.23
#